data_AF-A0A171BV98-F1
#
_entry.id   AF-A0A171BV98-F1
#
_cell.length_a   1.000
_cell.length_b   1.000
_cell.length_c   1.000
_cell.angle_alpha   90.00
_cell.angle_beta   90.00
_cell.angle_gamma   90.00
#
_symmetry.space_group_name_H-M   'P 1'
#
loop_
_entity.id
_entity.type
_entity.pdbx_description
1 polymer ?
#
loop_
_entity_poly.entity_id
_entity_poly.type
_entity_poly.pdbx_seq_one_letter_code
_entity_poly.pdbx_strand_id
1 'polypeptide(L)'
;MRGGVLGRVFPVSEGSVPELVRAVALEAERAWKQYAVPGATGPGTVPEIARAISPTDREQAVRLMARPAAGDLAHPGLPRCDPAHARRTAERVARLLGRRAVWHTDIGDPSSGMHTWSPVTRHTFDGAVAGTGGGFTVVLVQVSED
;
A
#
# COMPACT_ATOMS: atom_id res chain seq x y z
N MET A 1 10.30 1.67 16.51
CA MET A 1 8.98 1.59 15.85
C MET A 1 8.78 0.22 15.23
N ARG A 2 7.56 -0.32 15.26
CA ARG A 2 7.21 -1.67 14.75
C ARG A 2 6.13 -1.56 13.68
N GLY A 3 6.52 -1.31 12.43
CA GLY A 3 5.59 -1.37 11.28
C GLY A 3 5.39 -2.78 10.70
N GLY A 4 4.38 -2.93 9.85
CA GLY A 4 4.00 -4.17 9.17
C GLY A 4 3.66 -3.95 7.71
N VAL A 5 3.91 -4.96 6.86
CA VAL A 5 3.49 -4.96 5.46
C VAL A 5 2.60 -6.18 5.23
N LEU A 6 1.43 -5.96 4.64
CA LEU A 6 0.48 -6.99 4.28
C LEU A 6 0.19 -6.93 2.79
N GLY A 7 0.34 -8.07 2.10
CA GLY A 7 0.04 -8.21 0.68
C GLY A 7 -1.04 -9.27 0.44
N ARG A 8 -1.98 -9.00 -0.46
CA ARG A 8 -3.00 -9.95 -0.94
C ARG A 8 -3.10 -9.92 -2.45
N VAL A 9 -3.48 -11.06 -3.02
CA VAL A 9 -3.76 -11.24 -4.44
C VAL A 9 -5.17 -11.79 -4.56
N PHE A 10 -5.96 -11.16 -5.41
CA PHE A 10 -7.37 -11.47 -5.65
C PHE A 10 -7.59 -11.69 -7.15
N PRO A 11 -8.51 -12.56 -7.59
CA PRO A 11 -9.04 -12.50 -8.95
C PRO A 11 -9.72 -11.15 -9.20
N VAL A 12 -9.65 -10.65 -10.43
CA VAL A 12 -10.25 -9.35 -10.79
C VAL A 12 -11.78 -9.28 -10.56
N SER A 13 -12.45 -10.43 -10.49
CA SER A 13 -13.90 -10.54 -10.23
C SER A 13 -14.27 -10.41 -8.74
N GLU A 14 -13.30 -10.35 -7.83
CA GLU A 14 -13.58 -10.43 -6.38
C GLU A 14 -14.09 -9.12 -5.79
N GLY A 15 -13.81 -7.98 -6.42
CA GLY A 15 -14.32 -6.68 -5.98
C GLY A 15 -13.62 -5.52 -6.67
N SER A 16 -14.12 -4.30 -6.43
CA SER A 16 -13.46 -3.08 -6.87
C SER A 16 -12.15 -2.83 -6.10
N VAL A 17 -11.23 -2.06 -6.69
CA VAL A 17 -9.96 -1.72 -6.04
C VAL A 17 -10.15 -1.08 -4.65
N PRO A 18 -11.06 -0.11 -4.44
CA PRO A 18 -11.31 0.44 -3.12
C PRO A 18 -11.81 -0.58 -2.09
N GLU A 19 -12.66 -1.54 -2.50
CA GLU A 19 -13.13 -2.62 -1.61
C GLU A 19 -11.99 -3.53 -1.16
N LEU A 20 -11.13 -3.93 -2.11
CA LEU A 20 -9.99 -4.79 -1.84
C LEU A 20 -8.93 -4.07 -0.98
N VAL A 21 -8.63 -2.80 -1.26
CA VAL A 21 -7.76 -1.97 -0.41
C VAL A 21 -8.30 -1.89 1.01
N ARG A 22 -9.60 -1.62 1.17
CA ARG A 22 -10.24 -1.58 2.49
C ARG A 22 -10.14 -2.93 3.22
N ALA A 23 -10.35 -4.04 2.52
CA ALA A 23 -10.27 -5.37 3.13
C ALA A 23 -8.87 -5.66 3.68
N VAL A 24 -7.82 -5.33 2.91
CA VAL A 24 -6.42 -5.51 3.32
C VAL A 24 -6.05 -4.52 4.44
N ALA A 25 -6.52 -3.26 4.37
CA ALA A 25 -6.35 -2.27 5.42
C ALA A 25 -6.91 -2.76 6.76
N LEU A 26 -8.16 -3.24 6.79
CA LEU A 26 -8.77 -3.81 8.00
C LEU A 26 -8.04 -5.05 8.53
N GLU A 27 -7.47 -5.85 7.64
CA GLU A 27 -6.64 -6.99 8.04
C GLU A 27 -5.33 -6.52 8.68
N ALA A 28 -4.63 -5.55 8.07
CA ALA A 28 -3.43 -4.94 8.65
C ALA A 28 -3.75 -4.30 10.00
N GLU A 29 -4.84 -3.55 10.12
CA GLU A 29 -5.24 -2.94 11.38
C GLU A 29 -5.52 -3.95 12.50
N ARG A 30 -6.04 -5.13 12.16
CA ARG A 30 -6.26 -6.23 13.11
C ARG A 30 -4.95 -6.88 13.52
N ALA A 31 -4.07 -7.17 12.57
CA ALA A 31 -2.77 -7.80 12.81
C ALA A 31 -1.83 -6.91 13.63
N TRP A 32 -1.89 -5.59 13.44
CA TRP A 32 -1.08 -4.60 14.16
C TRP A 32 -1.90 -3.76 15.16
N LYS A 33 -3.04 -4.27 15.63
CA LYS A 33 -3.96 -3.58 16.56
C LYS A 33 -3.27 -3.08 17.83
N GLN A 34 -2.30 -3.84 18.35
CA GLN A 34 -1.57 -3.51 19.56
C GLN A 34 -0.68 -2.26 19.46
N TYR A 35 -0.45 -1.76 18.24
CA TYR A 35 0.35 -0.56 17.99
C TYR A 35 -0.51 0.64 17.57
N ALA A 36 -1.79 0.43 17.25
CA ALA A 36 -2.67 1.50 16.83
C ALA A 36 -2.88 2.55 17.93
N VAL A 37 -2.77 3.83 17.58
CA VAL A 37 -3.04 4.94 18.52
C VAL A 37 -4.50 4.90 19.02
N PRO A 38 -4.74 4.88 20.34
CA PRO A 38 -6.08 4.91 20.89
C PRO A 38 -6.88 6.14 20.42
N GLY A 39 -8.05 5.91 19.82
CA GLY A 39 -8.91 6.98 19.32
C GLY A 39 -8.60 7.46 17.90
N ALA A 40 -7.56 6.95 17.25
CA ALA A 40 -7.30 7.24 15.85
C ALA A 40 -8.42 6.69 14.95
N THR A 41 -8.87 7.51 14.01
CA THR A 41 -9.91 7.20 13.03
C THR A 41 -9.33 7.28 11.63
N GLY A 42 -9.23 6.13 10.96
CA GLY A 42 -8.95 6.05 9.53
C GLY A 42 -10.25 6.02 8.70
N PRO A 43 -10.17 6.09 7.36
CA PRO A 43 -11.35 5.93 6.51
C PRO A 43 -12.03 4.58 6.76
N GLY A 44 -13.31 4.62 7.11
CA GLY A 44 -14.08 3.44 7.49
C GLY A 44 -14.88 2.83 6.34
N THR A 45 -15.03 3.56 5.23
CA THR A 45 -15.98 3.22 4.15
C THR A 45 -15.30 3.15 2.78
N VAL A 46 -15.91 2.39 1.86
CA VAL A 46 -15.40 2.24 0.48
C VAL A 46 -15.31 3.58 -0.25
N PRO A 47 -16.28 4.52 -0.16
CA PRO A 47 -16.14 5.83 -0.78
C PRO A 47 -15.01 6.69 -0.22
N GLU A 48 -14.69 6.55 1.08
CA GLU A 48 -13.54 7.26 1.66
C GLU A 48 -12.23 6.70 1.13
N ILE A 49 -12.10 5.37 1.05
CA ILE A 49 -10.93 4.73 0.43
C ILE A 49 -10.78 5.13 -1.04
N ALA A 50 -11.88 5.18 -1.78
CA ALA A 50 -11.88 5.62 -3.18
C ALA A 50 -11.41 7.07 -3.35
N ARG A 51 -11.67 7.94 -2.36
CA ARG A 51 -11.16 9.33 -2.34
C ARG A 51 -9.70 9.42 -1.89
N ALA A 52 -9.25 8.48 -1.07
CA ALA A 52 -7.88 8.46 -0.55
C ALA A 52 -6.87 7.94 -1.59
N ILE A 53 -7.26 7.00 -2.45
CA ILE A 53 -6.39 6.46 -3.48
C ILE A 53 -6.50 7.25 -4.80
N SER A 54 -5.36 7.48 -5.45
CA SER A 54 -5.25 8.15 -6.74
C SER A 54 -4.55 7.25 -7.76
N PRO A 55 -4.84 7.40 -9.06
CA PRO A 55 -4.11 6.70 -10.11
C PRO A 55 -2.61 7.01 -10.04
N THR A 56 -1.79 6.02 -10.35
CA THR A 56 -0.34 6.19 -10.44
C THR A 56 0.22 5.40 -11.62
N ASP A 57 1.43 5.72 -12.05
CA ASP A 57 2.09 4.97 -13.11
C ASP A 57 2.74 3.68 -12.57
N ARG A 58 3.07 2.78 -13.48
CA ARG A 58 3.68 1.48 -13.16
C ARG A 58 5.04 1.63 -12.47
N GLU A 59 5.86 2.59 -12.88
CA GLU A 59 7.21 2.76 -12.34
C GLU A 59 7.14 3.24 -10.89
N GLN A 60 6.26 4.21 -10.63
CA GLN A 60 5.89 4.69 -9.31
C GLN A 60 5.36 3.55 -8.45
N ALA A 61 4.38 2.78 -8.92
CA ALA A 61 3.82 1.65 -8.18
C ALA A 61 4.87 0.60 -7.81
N VAL A 62 5.77 0.23 -8.73
CA VAL A 62 6.87 -0.71 -8.42
C VAL A 62 7.81 -0.13 -7.37
N ARG A 63 8.09 1.18 -7.42
CA ARG A 63 8.93 1.85 -6.41
C ARG A 63 8.25 1.84 -5.04
N LEU A 64 6.96 2.15 -5.00
CA LEU A 64 6.14 2.18 -3.79
C LEU A 64 5.85 0.79 -3.24
N MET A 65 5.89 -0.29 -4.03
CA MET A 65 5.85 -1.65 -3.49
C MET A 65 7.21 -2.08 -2.91
N ALA A 66 8.31 -1.68 -3.55
CA ALA A 66 9.65 -2.08 -3.13
C ALA A 66 10.14 -1.36 -1.88
N ARG A 67 9.82 -0.07 -1.73
CA ARG A 67 10.30 0.80 -0.64
C ARG A 67 9.83 0.31 0.75
N PRO A 68 8.54 -0.01 0.98
CA PRO A 68 8.01 -0.69 2.16
C PRO A 68 8.67 -2.02 2.53
N ALA A 69 8.95 -2.82 1.50
CA ALA A 69 9.55 -4.13 1.69
C ALA A 69 11.02 -4.01 2.11
N ALA A 70 11.71 -2.99 1.59
CA ALA A 70 13.11 -2.72 1.87
C ALA A 70 13.33 -1.99 3.20
N GLY A 71 12.40 -1.14 3.68
CA GLY A 71 12.59 -0.35 4.90
C GLY A 71 11.29 0.15 5.54
N ASP A 72 11.40 0.65 6.77
CA ASP A 72 10.27 1.26 7.49
C ASP A 72 9.97 2.65 6.90
N LEU A 73 8.69 2.97 6.65
CA LEU A 73 8.28 4.31 6.18
C LEU A 73 8.64 5.40 7.18
N ALA A 74 8.66 5.08 8.48
CA ALA A 74 9.00 6.02 9.54
C ALA A 74 10.52 6.16 9.76
N HIS A 75 11.33 5.17 9.37
CA HIS A 75 12.79 5.19 9.54
C HIS A 75 13.51 4.47 8.38
N PRO A 76 14.01 5.19 7.36
CA PRO A 76 14.67 4.59 6.19
C PRO A 76 16.06 3.97 6.44
N GLY A 77 16.48 3.78 7.71
CA GLY A 77 17.85 3.38 8.08
C GLY A 77 18.08 1.89 8.42
N LEU A 78 17.03 1.08 8.59
CA LEU A 78 17.15 -0.35 8.93
C LEU A 78 16.49 -1.21 7.83
N PRO A 79 17.28 -1.85 6.95
CA PRO A 79 16.74 -2.65 5.86
C PRO A 79 16.01 -3.88 6.40
N ARG A 80 14.74 -4.06 6.04
CA ARG A 80 13.96 -5.28 6.37
C ARG A 80 14.30 -6.44 5.43
N CYS A 81 14.68 -6.13 4.19
CA CYS A 81 15.25 -7.08 3.23
C CYS A 81 16.17 -6.33 2.25
N ASP A 82 16.89 -7.09 1.40
CA ASP A 82 17.71 -6.51 0.31
C ASP A 82 16.84 -5.62 -0.61
N PRO A 83 17.12 -4.31 -0.72
CA PRO A 83 16.37 -3.40 -1.56
C PRO A 83 16.32 -3.83 -3.03
N ALA A 84 17.40 -4.44 -3.54
CA ALA A 84 17.45 -4.93 -4.91
C ALA A 84 16.54 -6.16 -5.08
N HIS A 85 16.46 -7.03 -4.07
CA HIS A 85 15.51 -8.14 -4.06
C HIS A 85 14.07 -7.64 -4.01
N ALA A 86 13.74 -6.69 -3.13
CA ALA A 86 12.41 -6.08 -3.05
C ALA A 86 11.98 -5.48 -4.40
N ARG A 87 12.88 -4.74 -5.04
CA ARG A 87 12.64 -4.15 -6.37
C ARG A 87 12.38 -5.21 -7.44
N ARG A 88 13.23 -6.25 -7.52
CA ARG A 88 13.05 -7.35 -8.49
C ARG A 88 11.72 -8.08 -8.30
N THR A 89 11.29 -8.28 -7.04
CA THR A 89 10.00 -8.89 -6.72
C THR A 89 8.83 -8.01 -7.15
N ALA A 90 8.87 -6.70 -6.82
CA ALA A 90 7.86 -5.74 -7.27
C ALA A 90 7.76 -5.66 -8.81
N GLU A 91 8.90 -5.69 -9.51
CA GLU A 91 8.93 -5.71 -10.98
C GLU A 91 8.32 -6.99 -11.54
N ARG A 92 8.53 -8.14 -10.87
CA ARG A 92 7.91 -9.41 -11.26
C ARG A 92 6.40 -9.35 -11.14
N VAL A 93 5.88 -8.79 -10.05
CA VAL A 93 4.43 -8.55 -9.87
C VAL A 93 3.90 -7.68 -11.01
N ALA A 94 4.55 -6.56 -11.31
CA ALA A 94 4.12 -5.68 -12.39
C ALA A 94 4.20 -6.35 -13.79
N ARG A 95 5.14 -7.27 -14.01
CA ARG A 95 5.18 -8.07 -15.25
C ARG A 95 4.01 -9.04 -15.33
N LEU A 96 3.64 -9.69 -14.23
CA LEU A 96 2.49 -10.63 -14.18
C LEU A 96 1.15 -9.94 -14.43
N LEU A 97 0.94 -8.74 -13.87
CA LEU A 97 -0.26 -7.94 -14.14
C LEU A 97 -0.31 -7.39 -15.58
N GLY A 98 0.82 -7.43 -16.29
CA GLY A 98 0.92 -7.03 -17.68
C GLY A 98 1.14 -5.53 -17.89
N ARG A 99 1.35 -5.15 -19.16
CA ARG A 99 1.68 -3.78 -19.56
C ARG A 99 0.52 -2.80 -19.42
N ARG A 100 -0.72 -3.28 -19.48
CA ARG A 100 -1.95 -2.49 -19.39
C ARG A 100 -2.53 -2.46 -17.96
N ALA A 101 -1.75 -2.88 -16.97
CA ALA A 101 -2.20 -2.86 -15.59
C ALA A 101 -2.48 -1.41 -15.14
N VAL A 102 -3.59 -1.22 -14.44
CA VAL A 102 -3.96 0.05 -13.83
C VAL A 102 -3.50 0.05 -12.38
N TRP A 103 -2.90 1.14 -11.93
CA TRP A 103 -2.32 1.25 -10.60
C TRP A 103 -2.91 2.41 -9.81
N HIS A 104 -3.05 2.20 -8.51
CA HIS A 104 -3.52 3.21 -7.57
C HIS A 104 -2.65 3.20 -6.31
N THR A 105 -2.52 4.36 -5.70
CA THR A 105 -1.84 4.54 -4.40
C THR A 105 -2.44 5.70 -3.64
N ASP A 106 -2.36 5.65 -2.32
CA ASP A 106 -2.68 6.75 -1.41
C ASP A 106 -1.50 7.70 -1.14
N ILE A 107 -0.30 7.35 -1.60
CA ILE A 107 0.91 8.14 -1.45
C ILE A 107 0.97 9.19 -2.57
N GLY A 108 0.84 10.47 -2.21
CA GLY A 108 0.94 11.59 -3.14
C GLY A 108 2.32 11.77 -3.77
N ASP A 109 2.39 12.70 -4.73
CA ASP A 109 3.64 13.01 -5.43
C ASP A 109 4.67 13.60 -4.45
N PRO A 110 5.83 12.93 -4.25
CA PRO A 110 6.90 13.43 -3.39
C PRO A 110 7.48 14.77 -3.85
N SER A 111 7.23 15.23 -5.08
CA SER A 111 7.65 16.54 -5.58
C SER A 111 6.98 17.73 -4.87
N SER A 112 5.85 17.48 -4.18
CA SER A 112 5.04 18.53 -3.56
C SER A 112 5.57 19.06 -2.22
N GLY A 113 6.69 18.54 -1.70
CA GLY A 113 7.38 19.05 -0.50
C GLY A 113 6.63 18.91 0.82
N MET A 114 5.37 18.45 0.78
CA MET A 114 4.53 18.13 1.92
C MET A 114 4.23 16.63 1.86
N HIS A 115 4.26 15.94 3.00
CA HIS A 115 3.89 14.53 3.10
C HIS A 115 2.38 14.40 2.83
N THR A 116 2.00 14.37 1.54
CA THR A 116 0.61 14.33 1.07
C THR A 116 0.19 12.89 0.80
N TRP A 117 0.24 12.01 1.80
CA TRP A 117 -0.50 10.75 1.68
C TRP A 117 -1.89 10.94 2.30
N SER A 118 -2.90 10.31 1.72
CA SER A 118 -4.26 10.27 2.27
C SER A 118 -4.45 8.94 2.98
N PRO A 119 -4.51 8.88 4.31
CA PRO A 119 -4.49 7.61 5.03
C PRO A 119 -5.64 6.70 4.60
N VAL A 120 -5.36 5.39 4.51
CA VAL A 120 -6.32 4.31 4.24
C VAL A 120 -6.55 3.40 5.45
N THR A 121 -5.80 3.64 6.52
CA THR A 121 -5.91 2.99 7.84
C THR A 121 -5.99 4.04 8.93
N ARG A 122 -6.22 3.60 10.17
CA ARG A 122 -6.16 4.44 11.37
C ARG A 122 -4.75 4.62 11.97
N HIS A 123 -3.73 4.03 11.36
CA HIS A 123 -2.34 4.11 11.85
C HIS A 123 -1.74 5.48 11.53
N THR A 124 -0.78 5.95 12.34
CA THR A 124 -0.15 7.27 12.15
C THR A 124 0.54 7.37 10.79
N PHE A 125 1.15 6.27 10.33
CA PHE A 125 1.72 6.16 8.99
C PHE A 125 1.18 4.94 8.28
N ASP A 126 0.76 5.13 7.05
CA ASP A 126 0.36 4.05 6.17
C ASP A 126 0.65 4.36 4.70
N GLY A 127 0.63 3.29 3.91
CA GLY A 127 0.80 3.37 2.47
C GLY A 127 0.22 2.15 1.79
N ALA A 128 -0.62 2.38 0.81
CA ALA A 128 -1.24 1.38 -0.04
C ALA A 128 -0.81 1.52 -1.50
N VAL A 129 -0.58 0.38 -2.13
CA VAL A 129 -0.43 0.26 -3.58
C VAL A 129 -1.31 -0.87 -4.06
N ALA A 130 -2.13 -0.59 -5.06
CA ALA A 130 -2.98 -1.58 -5.71
C ALA A 130 -2.75 -1.58 -7.22
N GLY A 131 -2.71 -2.77 -7.82
CA GLY A 131 -2.54 -2.96 -9.26
C GLY A 131 -3.51 -4.00 -9.80
N THR A 132 -4.23 -3.68 -10.87
CA THR A 132 -5.17 -4.60 -11.53
C THR A 132 -4.75 -4.85 -12.97
N GLY A 133 -4.63 -6.12 -13.34
CA GLY A 133 -4.23 -6.56 -14.68
C GLY A 133 -3.97 -8.07 -14.73
N GLY A 134 -3.90 -8.64 -15.94
CA GLY A 134 -3.60 -10.06 -16.11
C GLY A 134 -4.59 -11.03 -15.44
N GLY A 135 -5.83 -10.58 -15.15
CA GLY A 135 -6.85 -11.35 -14.44
C GLY A 135 -6.82 -11.23 -12.91
N PHE A 136 -5.90 -10.44 -12.36
CA PHE A 136 -5.71 -10.31 -10.91
C PHE A 136 -5.75 -8.85 -10.46
N THR A 137 -6.04 -8.67 -9.17
CA THR A 137 -5.78 -7.45 -8.42
C THR A 137 -4.81 -7.78 -7.29
N VAL A 138 -3.70 -7.06 -7.22
CA VAL A 138 -2.73 -7.14 -6.13
C VAL A 138 -2.88 -5.90 -5.26
N VAL A 139 -2.91 -6.08 -3.95
CA VAL A 139 -2.97 -5.01 -2.97
C VAL A 139 -1.86 -5.20 -1.95
N LEU A 140 -1.12 -4.15 -1.66
CA LEU A 140 -0.11 -4.09 -0.61
C LEU A 140 -0.43 -2.90 0.29
N VAL A 141 -0.52 -3.13 1.61
CA VAL A 141 -0.70 -2.10 2.63
C VAL A 141 0.46 -2.19 3.63
N GLN A 142 1.08 -1.07 3.91
CA GLN A 142 2.01 -0.89 5.02
C GLN A 142 1.35 -0.05 6.10
N VAL A 143 1.58 -0.42 7.36
CA VAL A 143 1.24 0.37 8.54
C VAL A 143 2.48 0.56 9.41
N SER A 144 2.64 1.73 10.02
CA SER A 144 3.67 2.05 11.00
C SER A 144 3.17 3.07 12.01
N GLU A 145 3.85 3.15 13.15
CA GLU A 145 3.50 3.99 14.30
C GLU A 145 4.77 4.58 14.88
N ASP A 146 4.69 5.82 15.39
CA ASP A 146 5.79 6.54 16.06
C ASP A 146 6.11 5.96 17.45
#